data_AF-A0A1A2WPR9-F1
#
_entry.id   AF-A0A1A2WPR9-F1
#
_cell.length_a   1.000
_cell.length_b   1.000
_cell.length_c   1.000
_cell.angle_alpha   90.00
_cell.angle_beta   90.00
_cell.angle_gamma   90.00
#
_symmetry.space_group_name_H-M   'P 1'
#
loop_
_entity.id
_entity.type
_entity.pdbx_description
1 polymer ?
#
loop_
_entity_poly.entity_id
_entity_poly.type
_entity_poly.pdbx_seq_one_letter_code
_entity_poly.pdbx_strand_id
1 'polypeptide(L)'
;MQASYDRLEERIAELAAQEDLARVRPDLDGNAIMELLGIPAGPQVGEAWRYLKELRLERGPLTTEEATAELLSWWRSRGNA
;
A
#
# COMPACT_ATOMS: atom_id res chain seq x y z
N MET A 1 -23.49 20.36 -6.03
CA MET A 1 -22.42 20.04 -5.06
C MET A 1 -21.75 18.77 -5.51
N GLN A 2 -20.67 18.82 -6.31
CA GLN A 2 -19.90 17.62 -6.72
C GLN A 2 -18.59 17.99 -7.45
N ALA A 3 -17.94 19.10 -7.07
CA ALA A 3 -16.87 19.70 -7.87
C ALA A 3 -15.63 20.10 -7.06
N SER A 4 -15.28 19.42 -5.96
CA SER A 4 -14.14 19.90 -5.15
C SER A 4 -13.29 18.87 -4.40
N TYR A 5 -13.41 17.56 -4.67
CA TYR A 5 -12.58 16.58 -3.94
C TYR A 5 -11.54 15.84 -4.79
N ASP A 6 -11.67 15.81 -6.11
CA ASP A 6 -10.76 14.99 -6.95
C ASP A 6 -9.43 15.68 -7.32
N ARG A 7 -9.21 16.94 -6.90
CA ARG A 7 -8.00 17.72 -7.26
C ARG A 7 -6.97 17.85 -6.14
N LEU A 8 -7.23 17.28 -4.97
CA LEU A 8 -6.27 17.28 -3.86
C LEU A 8 -5.39 16.02 -3.81
N GLU A 9 -5.79 14.94 -4.50
CA GLU A 9 -5.05 13.67 -4.49
C GLU A 9 -3.84 13.66 -5.44
N GLU A 10 -3.84 14.48 -6.50
CA GLU A 10 -2.73 14.60 -7.45
C GLU A 10 -1.44 15.19 -6.84
N ARG A 11 -1.52 15.96 -5.75
CA ARG A 11 -0.36 16.70 -5.19
C ARG A 11 0.39 16.00 -4.06
N ILE A 12 -0.19 14.96 -3.46
CA ILE A 12 0.47 14.23 -2.36
C ILE A 12 1.31 13.06 -2.90
N ALA A 13 1.03 12.59 -4.13
CA ALA A 13 1.83 11.57 -4.80
C ALA A 13 3.22 12.08 -5.24
N GLU A 14 3.42 13.39 -5.40
CA GLU A 14 4.57 13.94 -6.12
C GLU A 14 5.76 14.35 -5.22
N LEU A 15 5.56 14.55 -3.90
CA LEU A 15 6.53 15.28 -3.06
C LEU A 15 7.15 14.54 -1.85
N ALA A 16 6.88 13.25 -1.60
CA ALA A 16 7.39 12.56 -0.40
C ALA A 16 8.08 11.20 -0.62
N ALA A 17 8.42 10.84 -1.87
CA ALA A 17 9.10 9.58 -2.19
C ALA A 17 10.53 9.76 -2.78
N GLN A 18 11.01 10.99 -2.87
CA GLN A 18 12.42 11.33 -3.08
C GLN A 18 13.00 11.53 -1.65
N GLU A 19 13.97 10.81 -1.10
CA GLU A 19 15.22 10.37 -1.70
C GLU A 19 15.86 9.12 -1.03
N ASP A 20 15.25 8.44 -0.05
CA ASP A 20 15.95 7.35 0.70
C ASP A 20 15.28 5.95 0.65
N LEU A 21 14.06 5.84 0.10
CA LEU A 21 13.28 4.60 0.06
C LEU A 21 13.40 3.81 -1.27
N ALA A 22 14.27 4.22 -2.17
CA ALA A 22 14.34 3.72 -3.54
C ALA A 22 14.90 2.28 -3.70
N ARG A 23 15.41 1.63 -2.65
CA ARG A 23 16.10 0.33 -2.80
C ARG A 23 15.25 -0.92 -2.58
N VAL A 24 14.09 -0.82 -1.92
CA VAL A 24 13.20 -1.98 -1.71
C VAL A 24 11.76 -1.56 -2.02
N ARG A 25 11.38 -1.71 -3.30
CA ARG A 25 9.99 -1.56 -3.73
C ARG A 25 9.24 -2.87 -3.44
N PRO A 26 8.14 -2.85 -2.66
CA PRO A 26 7.29 -4.01 -2.52
C PRO A 26 6.69 -4.42 -3.87
N ASP A 27 6.28 -5.68 -3.98
CA ASP A 27 5.74 -6.25 -5.22
C ASP A 27 4.34 -5.71 -5.58
N LEU A 28 3.63 -5.10 -4.62
CA LEU A 28 2.35 -4.44 -4.83
C LEU A 28 2.47 -2.92 -4.61
N ASP A 29 1.80 -2.17 -5.48
CA ASP A 29 1.68 -0.72 -5.37
C ASP A 29 0.37 -0.29 -4.67
N GLY A 30 0.21 1.02 -4.45
CA GLY A 30 -0.97 1.57 -3.79
C GLY A 30 -2.29 1.26 -4.49
N ASN A 31 -2.29 1.16 -5.82
CA ASN A 31 -3.49 0.86 -6.59
C ASN A 31 -3.90 -0.60 -6.41
N ALA A 32 -2.94 -1.52 -6.52
CA ALA A 32 -3.17 -2.94 -6.28
C ALA A 32 -3.66 -3.18 -4.84
N ILE A 33 -3.11 -2.48 -3.85
CA ILE A 33 -3.57 -2.55 -2.46
C ILE A 33 -5.04 -2.11 -2.34
N MET A 34 -5.43 -0.99 -2.96
CA MET A 34 -6.81 -0.50 -2.93
C MET A 34 -7.78 -1.52 -3.54
N GLU A 35 -7.45 -2.08 -4.70
CA GLU A 35 -8.27 -3.09 -5.38
C GLU A 35 -8.40 -4.38 -4.56
N LEU A 36 -7.28 -4.88 -4.02
CA LEU A 36 -7.26 -6.14 -3.26
C LEU A 36 -8.01 -6.03 -1.93
N LEU A 37 -7.88 -4.89 -1.24
CA LEU A 37 -8.48 -4.67 0.07
C LEU A 37 -9.89 -4.05 -0.01
N GLY A 38 -10.28 -3.52 -1.17
CA GLY A 38 -11.55 -2.82 -1.36
C GLY A 38 -11.65 -1.53 -0.53
N ILE A 39 -10.52 -0.85 -0.30
CA ILE A 39 -10.43 0.36 0.53
C ILE A 39 -10.15 1.60 -0.32
N PRO A 40 -10.67 2.78 0.07
CA PRO A 40 -10.33 4.03 -0.61
C PRO A 40 -8.88 4.43 -0.34
N ALA A 41 -8.35 5.32 -1.19
CA ALA A 41 -7.07 5.97 -0.96
C ALA A 41 -7.05 6.64 0.42
N GLY A 42 -5.98 6.43 1.19
CA GLY A 42 -5.88 6.98 2.53
C GLY A 42 -4.83 6.31 3.42
N PRO A 43 -4.85 6.60 4.74
CA PRO A 43 -3.84 6.10 5.68
C PRO A 43 -3.71 4.57 5.69
N GLN A 44 -4.83 3.87 5.50
CA GLN A 44 -4.88 2.41 5.47
C GLN A 44 -4.05 1.82 4.31
N VAL A 45 -4.02 2.48 3.15
CA VAL A 45 -3.19 2.08 2.00
C VAL A 45 -1.70 2.25 2.33
N GLY A 46 -1.33 3.34 2.99
CA GLY A 46 0.04 3.57 3.45
C GLY A 46 0.51 2.54 4.48
N GLU A 47 -0.38 2.12 5.38
CA GLU A 47 -0.11 1.06 6.36
C GLU A 47 0.11 -0.31 5.68
N ALA A 48 -0.74 -0.65 4.72
CA ALA A 48 -0.59 -1.84 3.89
C ALA A 48 0.73 -1.85 3.11
N TRP A 49 1.08 -0.71 2.51
CA TRP A 49 2.33 -0.55 1.78
C TRP A 49 3.56 -0.70 2.69
N ARG A 50 3.51 -0.11 3.90
CA ARG A 50 4.56 -0.27 4.91
C ARG A 50 4.71 -1.73 5.34
N TYR A 51 3.61 -2.42 5.59
CA TYR A 51 3.62 -3.85 5.93
C TYR A 51 4.30 -4.68 4.84
N LEU A 52 3.95 -4.47 3.57
CA LEU A 52 4.57 -5.20 2.45
C LEU A 52 6.07 -4.90 2.32
N LYS A 53 6.47 -3.66 2.60
CA LYS A 53 7.88 -3.28 2.61
C LYS A 53 8.65 -4.00 3.73
N GLU A 54 8.11 -4.04 4.94
CA GLU A 54 8.69 -4.78 6.07
C GLU A 54 8.78 -6.28 5.75
N LEU A 55 7.71 -6.85 5.22
CA LEU A 55 7.64 -8.25 4.79
C LEU A 55 8.72 -8.58 3.75
N ARG A 56 8.95 -7.71 2.77
CA ARG A 56 10.01 -7.87 1.76
C ARG A 56 11.42 -7.75 2.34
N LEU A 57 11.61 -6.94 3.39
CA LEU A 57 12.89 -6.85 4.09
C LEU A 57 13.21 -8.13 4.88
N GLU A 58 12.19 -8.75 5.47
CA GLU A 58 12.35 -9.97 6.28
C GLU A 58 12.49 -11.23 5.43
N ARG A 59 11.63 -11.38 4.40
CA ARG A 59 11.55 -12.61 3.59
C ARG A 59 12.33 -12.54 2.29
N GLY A 60 12.80 -11.34 1.91
CA GLY A 60 13.38 -11.11 0.60
C GLY A 60 12.31 -10.92 -0.49
N PRO A 61 12.68 -11.08 -1.78
CA PRO A 61 11.75 -10.96 -2.89
C PRO A 61 10.60 -11.96 -2.77
N LEU A 62 9.37 -11.49 -2.91
CA LEU A 62 8.18 -12.33 -2.92
C LEU A 62 7.55 -12.28 -4.31
N THR A 63 6.80 -13.32 -4.65
CA THR A 63 5.91 -13.25 -5.80
C THR A 63 4.72 -12.34 -5.48
N THR A 64 4.09 -11.79 -6.53
CA THR A 64 2.87 -10.99 -6.40
C THR A 64 1.80 -11.76 -5.63
N GLU A 65 1.63 -13.05 -5.91
CA GLU A 65 0.67 -13.93 -5.26
C GLU A 65 0.93 -14.08 -3.76
N GLU A 66 2.19 -14.30 -3.36
CA GLU A 66 2.59 -14.38 -1.95
C GLU A 66 2.37 -13.05 -1.23
N ALA A 67 2.77 -11.94 -1.85
CA ALA A 67 2.56 -10.61 -1.30
C ALA A 67 1.06 -10.30 -1.12
N THR A 68 0.22 -10.68 -2.08
CA THR A 68 -1.24 -10.55 -1.99
C THR A 68 -1.81 -11.41 -0.87
N ALA A 69 -1.39 -12.67 -0.76
CA ALA A 69 -1.89 -13.57 0.28
C ALA A 69 -1.55 -13.06 1.68
N GLU A 70 -0.32 -12.60 1.89
CA GLU A 70 0.15 -12.02 3.15
C GLU A 70 -0.57 -10.71 3.45
N LEU A 71 -0.73 -9.81 2.47
CA LEU A 71 -1.49 -8.57 2.61
C LEU A 71 -2.92 -8.83 3.08
N LEU A 72 -3.63 -9.76 2.43
CA LEU A 72 -5.00 -10.13 2.78
C LEU A 72 -5.07 -10.79 4.17
N SER A 73 -4.09 -11.62 4.51
CA SER A 73 -3.99 -12.26 5.82
C SER A 73 -3.83 -11.23 6.94
N TRP A 74 -2.86 -10.32 6.79
CA TRP A 74 -2.62 -9.22 7.71
C TRP A 74 -3.81 -8.27 7.82
N TRP A 75 -4.46 -7.95 6.70
CA TRP A 75 -5.65 -7.11 6.70
C TRP A 75 -6.79 -7.73 7.52
N ARG A 76 -7.04 -9.04 7.33
CA ARG A 76 -8.04 -9.77 8.09
C ARG A 76 -7.71 -9.89 9.58
N SER A 77 -6.43 -10.05 9.94
CA SER A 77 -6.05 -10.15 11.36
C SER A 77 -6.32 -8.86 12.14
N ARG A 78 -6.36 -7.70 11.46
CA ARG A 78 -6.69 -6.41 12.08
C ARG A 78 -8.17 -6.21 12.38
N GLY A 79 -9.05 -6.87 11.63
CA GLY A 79 -10.51 -6.81 11.85
C GLY A 79 -11.04 -7.81 12.88
N ASN A 80 -10.21 -8.79 13.28
CA ASN A 80 -10.54 -9.80 14.30
C ASN A 80 -9.95 -9.46 15.70
N ALA A 81 -9.48 -8.23 15.90
CA ALA A 81 -8.92 -7.74 17.16
C ALA A 81 -9.87 -6.75 17.86
#